data_AF-A0A1M7KHR1-F1
#
_entry.id   AF-A0A1M7KHR1-F1
#
_cell.length_a   1.000
_cell.length_b   1.000
_cell.length_c   1.000
_cell.angle_alpha   90.00
_cell.angle_beta   90.00
_cell.angle_gamma   90.00
#
_symmetry.space_group_name_H-M   'P 1'
#
loop_
_entity.id
_entity.type
_entity.pdbx_description
1 polymer ?
#
loop_
_entity_poly.entity_id
_entity_poly.type
_entity_poly.pdbx_seq_one_letter_code
_entity_poly.pdbx_strand_id
1 'polypeptide(L)'
;MAREMHSFSRHRPVGAGAREQVTNWMKSGGHMARRCTENNFRETTGRDRAGRFKKPLLIGFAVLMLPLATYPGHARDPDGRYANSPLKEWFDSLRSGKGPCCSDADGTAVSDVDWESGNGHYRVRLEGVWVDVPDEAVITEPNRVGRTMVWPIRGYGGLTIRCFMPGSMT
;
A
#
# COMPACT_ATOMS: atom_id res chain seq x y z
N MET A 1 -61.58 -21.42 -21.30
CA MET A 1 -61.33 -21.13 -19.87
C MET A 1 -60.03 -20.33 -19.82
N ALA A 2 -59.95 -19.04 -20.19
CA ALA A 2 -60.56 -17.82 -19.64
C ALA A 2 -60.21 -17.55 -18.16
N ARG A 3 -59.59 -16.37 -17.94
CA ARG A 3 -59.32 -15.61 -16.68
C ARG A 3 -58.02 -15.95 -15.93
N GLU A 4 -57.25 -15.02 -15.38
CA GLU A 4 -57.25 -13.54 -15.36
C GLU A 4 -55.88 -13.07 -14.84
N MET A 5 -55.48 -11.87 -15.28
CA MET A 5 -54.40 -11.07 -14.69
C MET A 5 -54.83 -10.58 -13.29
N HIS A 6 -53.92 -10.44 -12.32
CA HIS A 6 -53.99 -9.34 -11.35
C HIS A 6 -52.59 -8.98 -10.81
N SER A 7 -52.11 -7.83 -11.26
CA SER A 7 -51.17 -6.97 -10.56
C SER A 7 -51.88 -6.30 -9.38
N PHE A 8 -51.29 -6.29 -8.17
CA PHE A 8 -51.41 -5.11 -7.31
C PHE A 8 -50.30 -5.00 -6.26
N SER A 9 -49.96 -3.74 -6.02
CA SER A 9 -48.81 -3.20 -5.31
C SER A 9 -49.11 -3.01 -3.81
N ARG A 10 -48.02 -3.00 -3.01
CA ARG A 10 -47.80 -2.26 -1.74
C ARG A 10 -48.78 -2.50 -0.58
N HIS A 11 -48.23 -2.83 0.60
CA HIS A 11 -48.13 -1.91 1.74
C HIS A 11 -47.27 -2.48 2.89
N ARG A 12 -46.44 -1.61 3.49
CA ARG A 12 -45.63 -1.82 4.69
C ARG A 12 -46.50 -1.89 5.96
N PRO A 13 -45.97 -2.52 7.02
CA PRO A 13 -45.94 -1.91 8.36
C PRO A 13 -44.47 -1.82 8.82
N VAL A 14 -43.88 -0.65 9.04
CA VAL A 14 -43.89 0.17 10.29
C VAL A 14 -43.75 -0.67 11.57
N GLY A 15 -42.51 -0.77 12.03
CA GLY A 15 -42.06 -1.14 13.37
C GLY A 15 -40.54 -0.89 13.40
N ALA A 16 -40.07 0.26 13.90
CA ALA A 16 -39.77 0.55 15.30
C ALA A 16 -38.52 -0.19 15.82
N GLY A 17 -37.42 0.56 15.99
CA GLY A 17 -36.20 0.16 16.70
C GLY A 17 -35.29 -0.79 15.90
N ALA A 18 -33.98 -0.64 15.79
CA ALA A 18 -33.03 0.19 16.49
C ALA A 18 -31.87 0.50 15.53
N ARG A 19 -31.40 1.76 15.54
CA ARG A 19 -30.09 2.12 15.00
C ARG A 19 -29.06 1.53 15.97
N GLU A 20 -28.48 0.40 15.60
CA GLU A 20 -27.43 -0.22 16.40
C GLU A 20 -26.05 0.14 15.81
N GLN A 21 -25.42 1.10 16.51
CA GLN A 21 -23.97 1.18 16.76
C GLN A 21 -23.04 1.60 15.60
N VAL A 22 -23.27 2.78 15.03
CA VAL A 22 -22.18 3.67 14.60
C VAL A 22 -22.25 4.91 15.48
N THR A 23 -21.60 4.85 16.66
CA THR A 23 -21.03 6.00 17.41
C THR A 23 -20.75 5.56 18.85
N ASN A 24 -19.54 5.09 19.15
CA ASN A 24 -19.11 5.03 20.56
C ASN A 24 -17.61 5.28 20.79
N TRP A 25 -17.04 6.24 20.06
CA TRP A 25 -15.67 6.73 20.35
C TRP A 25 -15.63 8.18 20.85
N MET A 26 -16.77 8.88 20.93
CA MET A 26 -16.83 10.31 21.29
C MET A 26 -17.44 10.60 22.67
N LYS A 27 -17.24 9.72 23.66
CA LYS A 27 -17.61 10.01 25.07
C LYS A 27 -16.59 9.46 26.09
N SER A 28 -15.35 9.97 26.02
CA SER A 28 -14.54 10.17 27.21
C SER A 28 -14.04 11.61 27.20
N GLY A 29 -14.85 12.48 27.82
CA GLY A 29 -14.46 13.84 28.13
C GLY A 29 -13.53 13.86 29.34
N GLY A 30 -12.53 14.73 29.25
CA GLY A 30 -12.20 15.65 30.33
C GLY A 30 -11.43 15.11 31.54
N HIS A 31 -10.11 15.08 31.44
CA HIS A 31 -9.23 15.45 32.56
C HIS A 31 -8.07 16.32 32.06
N MET A 32 -8.33 17.63 32.00
CA MET A 32 -7.28 18.65 31.94
C MET A 32 -6.68 18.85 33.34
N ALA A 33 -5.35 18.86 33.38
CA ALA A 33 -4.47 19.60 34.28
C ALA A 33 -4.83 19.71 35.77
N ARG A 34 -4.09 18.97 36.61
CA ARG A 34 -3.62 19.50 37.89
C ARG A 34 -2.10 19.48 37.96
N ARG A 35 -1.57 20.70 37.85
CA ARG A 35 -0.29 21.19 38.34
C ARG A 35 -0.05 20.68 39.77
N CYS A 36 1.02 19.91 39.98
CA CYS A 36 1.71 19.90 41.27
C CYS A 36 2.91 20.82 41.13
N THR A 37 2.70 22.07 41.49
CA THR A 37 3.76 22.93 41.99
C THR A 37 4.00 22.49 43.42
N GLU A 38 5.16 21.91 43.70
CA GLU A 38 5.74 22.03 45.04
C GLU A 38 7.15 22.56 44.89
N ASN A 39 7.25 23.88 45.06
CA ASN A 39 8.49 24.56 45.34
C ASN A 39 8.98 24.08 46.71
N ASN A 40 10.03 23.27 46.74
CA ASN A 40 10.93 23.29 47.89
C ASN A 40 12.11 24.20 47.54
N PHE A 41 11.94 25.43 47.99
CA PHE A 41 12.98 26.43 48.18
C PHE A 41 14.14 25.78 48.96
N ARG A 42 15.28 25.62 48.28
CA ARG A 42 16.56 25.46 48.96
C ARG A 42 17.54 26.42 48.31
N GLU A 43 17.52 27.65 48.81
CA GLU A 43 18.69 28.52 48.78
C GLU A 43 19.85 27.79 49.44
N THR A 44 20.86 27.45 48.65
CA THR A 44 22.24 27.50 49.12
C THR A 44 23.06 28.17 48.03
N THR A 45 23.35 29.43 48.30
CA THR A 45 24.45 30.26 47.84
C THR A 45 25.64 29.45 47.32
N GLY A 46 26.06 29.72 46.08
CA GLY A 46 27.21 29.07 45.46
C GLY A 46 27.57 29.76 44.16
N ARG A 47 28.11 30.97 44.28
CA ARG A 47 28.76 31.71 43.20
C ARG A 47 30.00 30.92 42.77
N ASP A 48 29.97 30.25 41.62
CA ASP A 48 31.19 29.84 40.94
C ASP A 48 31.07 29.98 39.42
N ARG A 49 32.02 30.76 38.90
CA ARG A 49 32.33 30.91 37.48
C ARG A 49 32.87 29.59 36.93
N ALA A 50 32.59 29.34 35.65
CA ALA A 50 33.40 28.62 34.66
C ALA A 50 32.69 27.45 33.97
N GLY A 51 32.96 27.28 32.68
CA GLY A 51 32.78 25.98 32.02
C GLY A 51 31.67 25.88 30.98
N ARG A 52 31.60 26.85 30.06
CA ARG A 52 31.24 26.62 28.65
C ARG A 52 31.94 25.34 28.17
N PHE A 53 31.18 24.37 27.60
CA PHE A 53 31.58 23.10 26.93
C PHE A 53 31.12 21.79 27.61
N LYS A 54 29.83 21.44 27.55
CA LYS A 54 29.39 20.02 27.72
C LYS A 54 28.19 19.58 26.84
N LYS A 55 27.70 20.41 25.91
CA LYS A 55 26.55 20.04 25.02
C LYS A 55 26.84 19.72 23.54
N PRO A 56 28.07 19.81 22.98
CA PRO A 56 28.25 19.50 21.55
C PRO A 56 28.37 17.99 21.26
N LEU A 57 28.63 17.16 22.28
CA LEU A 57 28.99 15.75 22.09
C LEU A 57 27.77 14.82 21.90
N LEU A 58 26.65 15.12 22.57
CA LEU A 58 25.39 14.37 22.45
C LEU A 58 24.69 14.56 21.10
N ILE A 59 24.79 15.77 20.53
CA ILE A 59 24.19 16.09 19.22
C ILE A 59 25.02 15.46 18.09
N GLY A 60 26.35 15.49 18.21
CA GLY A 60 27.25 14.84 17.26
C GLY A 60 27.02 13.33 17.15
N PHE A 61 26.76 12.65 18.28
CA PHE A 61 26.48 11.21 18.30
C PHE A 61 25.15 10.85 17.62
N ALA A 62 24.09 11.64 17.84
CA ALA A 62 22.79 11.42 17.20
C ALA A 62 22.83 11.65 15.68
N VAL A 63 23.60 12.64 15.21
CA VAL A 63 23.79 12.90 13.77
C VAL A 63 24.69 11.84 13.12
N LEU A 64 25.68 11.31 13.85
CA LEU A 64 26.56 10.24 13.37
C LEU A 64 25.85 8.89 13.19
N MET A 65 24.79 8.62 13.95
CA MET A 65 24.02 7.36 13.88
C MET A 65 22.89 7.37 12.84
N LEU A 66 22.52 8.54 12.31
CA LEU A 66 21.46 8.71 11.31
C LEU A 66 21.72 8.05 9.92
N PRO A 67 22.96 7.95 9.40
CA PRO A 67 23.22 7.33 8.10
C PRO A 67 23.06 5.80 8.09
N LEU A 68 23.04 5.14 9.25
CA LEU A 68 22.95 3.67 9.35
C LEU A 68 21.51 3.13 9.12
N ALA A 69 20.52 4.01 8.97
CA ALA A 69 19.13 3.63 8.77
C ALA A 69 18.69 3.57 7.30
N THR A 70 19.56 3.93 6.35
CA THR A 70 19.26 3.72 4.92
C THR A 70 19.45 2.24 4.60
N TYR A 71 18.39 1.45 4.78
CA TYR A 71 18.34 0.09 4.25
C TYR A 71 18.36 0.19 2.73
N PRO A 72 19.38 -0.35 2.04
CA PRO A 72 19.26 -0.57 0.62
C PRO A 72 18.04 -1.47 0.39
N GLY A 73 17.08 -0.97 -0.37
CA GLY A 73 15.99 -1.79 -0.87
C GLY A 73 16.58 -2.84 -1.80
N HIS A 74 16.86 -4.03 -1.27
CA HIS A 74 17.30 -5.15 -2.09
C HIS A 74 16.09 -5.61 -2.90
N ALA A 75 16.15 -5.41 -4.22
CA ALA A 75 15.28 -6.11 -5.16
C ALA A 75 15.38 -7.63 -4.91
N ARG A 76 14.29 -8.37 -5.13
CA ARG A 76 14.13 -9.79 -4.77
C ARG A 76 14.96 -10.79 -5.60
N ASP A 77 16.18 -10.43 -5.97
CA ASP A 77 17.17 -11.33 -6.57
C ASP A 77 18.31 -11.62 -5.58
N PRO A 78 18.06 -12.34 -4.46
CA PRO A 78 19.08 -12.62 -3.45
C PRO A 78 20.23 -13.49 -3.98
N ASP A 79 19.97 -14.31 -5.01
CA ASP A 79 20.96 -15.15 -5.66
C ASP A 79 21.65 -14.46 -6.85
N GLY A 80 21.23 -13.25 -7.23
CA GLY A 80 21.75 -12.52 -8.40
C GLY A 80 21.56 -13.26 -9.73
N ARG A 81 20.64 -14.23 -9.79
CA ARG A 81 20.53 -15.18 -10.91
C ARG A 81 20.19 -14.46 -12.22
N TYR A 82 19.49 -13.35 -12.12
CA TYR A 82 19.05 -12.59 -13.29
C TYR A 82 19.92 -11.36 -13.57
N ALA A 83 20.97 -11.11 -12.77
CA ALA A 83 21.87 -9.97 -12.91
C ALA A 83 22.52 -9.86 -14.31
N ASN A 84 22.77 -11.00 -14.97
CA ASN A 84 23.39 -11.07 -16.30
C ASN A 84 22.40 -11.46 -17.41
N SER A 85 21.10 -11.39 -17.16
CA SER A 85 20.09 -11.70 -18.18
C SER A 85 20.05 -10.60 -19.25
N PRO A 86 20.01 -10.93 -20.55
CA PRO A 86 19.89 -9.93 -21.61
C PRO A 86 18.57 -9.13 -21.57
N LEU A 87 17.57 -9.63 -20.84
CA LEU A 87 16.28 -8.96 -20.66
C LEU A 87 16.22 -8.09 -19.40
N LYS A 88 17.25 -8.12 -18.54
CA LYS A 88 17.23 -7.42 -17.25
C LYS A 88 17.03 -5.91 -17.41
N GLU A 89 17.84 -5.26 -18.24
CA GLU A 89 17.75 -3.81 -18.45
C GLU A 89 16.37 -3.40 -18.99
N TRP A 90 15.81 -4.24 -19.86
CA TRP A 90 14.46 -4.01 -20.37
C TRP A 90 13.41 -4.12 -19.25
N PHE A 91 13.47 -5.16 -18.41
CA PHE A 91 12.57 -5.29 -17.25
C PHE A 91 12.71 -4.11 -16.27
N ASP A 92 13.94 -3.68 -15.98
CA ASP A 92 14.23 -2.56 -15.09
C ASP A 92 13.69 -1.22 -15.64
N SER A 93 13.58 -1.10 -16.97
CA SER A 93 13.01 0.08 -17.64
C SER A 93 11.48 0.12 -17.66
N LEU A 94 10.79 -0.99 -17.39
CA LEU A 94 9.34 -1.07 -17.51
C LEU A 94 8.63 -0.16 -16.51
N ARG A 95 7.65 0.58 -17.04
CA ARG A 95 6.82 1.52 -16.29
C ARG A 95 5.40 1.52 -16.84
N SER A 96 4.44 1.61 -15.94
CA SER A 96 3.03 1.87 -16.25
C SER A 96 2.68 3.32 -15.88
N GLY A 97 1.42 3.72 -16.08
CA GLY A 97 0.88 4.98 -15.55
C GLY A 97 0.96 5.08 -14.02
N LYS A 98 1.16 3.95 -13.33
CA LYS A 98 1.38 3.88 -11.87
C LYS A 98 2.83 4.04 -11.43
N GLY A 99 3.77 4.16 -12.38
CA GLY A 99 5.21 4.26 -12.10
C GLY A 99 6.00 2.98 -12.44
N PRO A 100 7.27 2.90 -12.02
CA PRO A 100 8.13 1.75 -12.33
C PRO A 100 7.53 0.43 -11.84
N CYS A 101 7.71 -0.64 -12.62
CA CYS A 101 7.12 -1.94 -12.28
C CYS A 101 7.91 -2.68 -11.20
N CYS A 102 9.24 -2.62 -11.26
CA CYS A 102 10.13 -3.30 -10.32
C CYS A 102 10.40 -2.54 -9.01
N SER A 103 9.67 -1.45 -8.70
CA SER A 103 9.89 -0.69 -7.45
C SER A 103 9.26 -1.37 -6.23
N ASP A 104 8.10 -2.02 -6.42
CA ASP A 104 7.26 -2.48 -5.30
C ASP A 104 6.72 -3.91 -5.48
N ALA A 105 6.81 -4.46 -6.70
CA ALA A 105 6.33 -5.80 -7.01
C ALA A 105 7.30 -6.54 -7.92
N ASP A 106 7.26 -7.87 -7.84
CA ASP A 106 7.96 -8.75 -8.75
C ASP A 106 7.03 -9.14 -9.91
N GLY A 107 7.58 -9.23 -11.12
CA GLY A 107 6.84 -9.66 -12.30
C GLY A 107 6.68 -11.18 -12.32
N THR A 108 5.47 -11.64 -12.60
CA THR A 108 5.15 -13.07 -12.72
C THR A 108 4.47 -13.34 -14.06
N ALA A 109 4.83 -14.44 -14.71
CA ALA A 109 4.15 -14.89 -15.92
C ALA A 109 2.83 -15.56 -15.54
N VAL A 110 1.77 -15.26 -16.30
CA VAL A 110 0.47 -15.95 -16.17
C VAL A 110 0.24 -16.84 -17.38
N SER A 111 -0.52 -17.92 -17.18
CA SER A 111 -0.94 -18.81 -18.26
C SER A 111 -2.00 -18.13 -19.14
N ASP A 112 -2.11 -18.53 -20.41
CA ASP A 112 -3.07 -17.95 -21.36
C ASP A 112 -4.53 -18.15 -20.93
N VAL A 113 -4.82 -19.13 -20.08
CA VAL A 113 -6.15 -19.35 -19.48
C VAL A 113 -6.44 -18.48 -18.26
N ASP A 114 -5.42 -17.88 -17.67
CA ASP A 114 -5.48 -17.08 -16.44
C ASP A 114 -5.48 -15.58 -16.72
N TRP A 115 -5.76 -15.17 -17.96
CA TRP A 115 -6.04 -13.79 -18.31
C TRP A 115 -6.99 -13.71 -19.48
N GLU A 116 -7.67 -12.59 -19.63
CA GLU A 116 -8.44 -12.30 -20.84
C GLU A 116 -8.49 -10.80 -21.13
N SER A 117 -8.84 -10.49 -22.36
CA SER A 117 -9.12 -9.15 -22.83
C SER A 117 -10.57 -9.06 -23.31
N GLY A 118 -11.26 -7.99 -22.91
CA GLY A 118 -12.65 -7.77 -23.27
C GLY A 118 -13.01 -6.29 -23.15
N ASN A 119 -13.68 -5.75 -24.16
CA ASN A 119 -14.12 -4.34 -24.19
C ASN A 119 -12.98 -3.32 -23.99
N GLY A 120 -11.76 -3.65 -24.41
CA GLY A 120 -10.58 -2.78 -24.24
C GLY A 120 -9.93 -2.86 -22.85
N HIS A 121 -10.49 -3.66 -21.94
CA HIS A 121 -9.95 -3.89 -20.61
C HIS A 121 -9.38 -5.31 -20.48
N TYR A 122 -8.57 -5.51 -19.44
CA TYR A 122 -7.98 -6.81 -19.14
C TYR A 122 -8.42 -7.28 -17.76
N ARG A 123 -8.56 -8.59 -17.59
CA ARG A 123 -8.65 -9.21 -16.27
C ARG A 123 -7.67 -10.37 -16.17
N VAL A 124 -7.16 -10.61 -14.98
CA VAL A 124 -6.18 -11.65 -14.68
C VAL A 124 -6.66 -12.48 -13.51
N ARG A 125 -6.48 -13.80 -13.58
CA ARG A 125 -6.82 -14.72 -12.52
C ARG A 125 -5.60 -14.92 -11.62
N LEU A 126 -5.69 -14.44 -10.39
CA LEU A 126 -4.64 -14.55 -9.39
C LEU A 126 -5.22 -15.25 -8.16
N GLU A 127 -4.51 -16.25 -7.64
CA GLU A 127 -4.94 -17.00 -6.45
C GLU A 127 -6.37 -17.56 -6.59
N GLY A 128 -6.77 -17.93 -7.82
CA GLY A 128 -8.08 -18.47 -8.15
C GLY A 128 -9.18 -17.43 -8.37
N VAL A 129 -8.92 -16.14 -8.12
CA VAL A 129 -9.88 -15.03 -8.22
C VAL A 129 -9.57 -14.17 -9.45
N TRP A 130 -10.62 -13.76 -10.17
CA TRP A 130 -10.48 -12.80 -11.26
C TRP A 130 -10.33 -11.37 -10.72
N VAL A 131 -9.30 -10.67 -11.18
CA VAL A 131 -8.97 -9.31 -10.80
C VAL A 131 -8.93 -8.45 -12.05
N ASP A 132 -9.69 -7.35 -12.06
CA ASP A 132 -9.65 -6.39 -13.14
C ASP A 132 -8.33 -5.62 -13.12
N VAL A 133 -7.74 -5.46 -14.30
CA VAL A 133 -6.51 -4.70 -14.51
C VAL A 133 -6.90 -3.25 -14.78
N PRO A 134 -6.49 -2.29 -13.94
CA PRO A 134 -6.72 -0.87 -14.22
C PRO A 134 -5.98 -0.45 -15.48
N ASP A 135 -6.59 0.37 -16.33
CA ASP A 135 -6.02 0.77 -17.62
C ASP A 135 -4.64 1.43 -17.48
N GLU A 136 -4.47 2.24 -16.44
CA GLU A 136 -3.20 2.88 -16.11
C GLU A 136 -2.09 1.90 -15.67
N ALA A 137 -2.43 0.66 -15.32
CA ALA A 137 -1.46 -0.39 -15.02
C ALA A 137 -0.97 -1.12 -16.28
N VAL A 138 -1.63 -0.94 -17.42
CA VAL A 138 -1.24 -1.59 -18.67
C VAL A 138 0.04 -0.95 -19.22
N ILE A 139 1.03 -1.78 -19.50
CA ILE A 139 2.29 -1.38 -20.12
C ILE A 139 2.07 -1.28 -21.63
N THR A 140 2.49 -0.15 -22.21
CA THR A 140 2.40 0.12 -23.66
C THR A 140 3.64 -0.29 -24.44
N GLU A 141 4.73 -0.59 -23.75
CA GLU A 141 5.97 -1.08 -24.36
C GLU A 141 5.78 -2.45 -25.02
N PRO A 142 6.48 -2.74 -26.13
CA PRO A 142 6.40 -4.05 -26.78
C PRO A 142 6.78 -5.20 -25.83
N ASN A 143 5.94 -6.24 -25.78
CA ASN A 143 6.20 -7.42 -24.96
C ASN A 143 7.32 -8.29 -25.57
N ARG A 144 8.53 -8.23 -24.99
CA ARG A 144 9.69 -9.02 -25.41
C ARG A 144 9.73 -10.44 -24.85
N VAL A 145 8.86 -10.75 -23.86
CA VAL A 145 8.76 -12.08 -23.24
C VAL A 145 7.83 -12.98 -24.05
N GLY A 146 6.86 -12.40 -24.75
CA GLY A 146 5.84 -13.10 -25.54
C GLY A 146 4.69 -13.67 -24.70
N ARG A 147 4.88 -13.82 -23.39
CA ARG A 147 3.84 -14.25 -22.43
C ARG A 147 3.24 -13.08 -21.69
N THR A 148 2.03 -13.24 -21.18
CA THR A 148 1.40 -12.25 -20.30
C THR A 148 2.12 -12.20 -18.96
N MET A 149 2.43 -10.99 -18.51
CA MET A 149 3.14 -10.74 -17.26
C MET A 149 2.33 -9.81 -16.36
N VAL A 150 2.37 -10.05 -15.06
CA VAL A 150 1.66 -9.27 -14.05
C VAL A 150 2.55 -8.99 -12.84
N TRP A 151 2.46 -7.76 -12.32
CA TRP A 151 3.15 -7.29 -11.13
C TRP A 151 2.13 -7.03 -10.01
N PRO A 152 1.76 -8.06 -9.24
CA PRO A 152 0.80 -7.92 -8.16
C PRO A 152 1.44 -7.31 -6.91
N ILE A 153 0.75 -6.33 -6.30
CA ILE A 153 1.06 -5.82 -4.97
C ILE A 153 0.00 -6.35 -4.00
N ARG A 154 0.47 -7.01 -2.93
CA ARG A 154 -0.36 -7.40 -1.79
C ARG A 154 -0.20 -6.35 -0.70
N GLY A 155 -1.27 -5.61 -0.41
CA GLY A 155 -1.29 -4.61 0.65
C GLY A 155 -2.46 -4.82 1.61
N TYR A 156 -2.62 -3.89 2.55
CA TYR A 156 -3.74 -3.92 3.51
C TYR A 156 -5.12 -3.85 2.82
N GLY A 157 -5.21 -3.15 1.68
CA GLY A 157 -6.41 -3.04 0.86
C GLY A 157 -6.67 -4.23 -0.06
N GLY A 158 -5.88 -5.31 0.02
CA GLY A 158 -5.99 -6.49 -0.83
C GLY A 158 -4.99 -6.52 -1.98
N LEU A 159 -5.31 -7.33 -2.98
CA LEU A 159 -4.50 -7.57 -4.16
C LEU A 159 -4.76 -6.47 -5.21
N THR A 160 -3.70 -5.80 -5.65
CA THR A 160 -3.78 -4.76 -6.69
C THR A 160 -2.73 -4.99 -7.76
N ILE A 161 -3.00 -4.51 -8.97
CA ILE A 161 -2.08 -4.65 -10.11
C ILE A 161 -1.29 -3.35 -10.30
N ARG A 162 0.05 -3.44 -10.17
CA ARG A 162 0.98 -2.32 -10.42
C ARG A 162 1.27 -2.18 -11.91
N CYS A 163 1.61 -3.30 -12.53
CA CYS A 163 1.86 -3.39 -13.95
C CYS A 163 1.24 -4.65 -14.53
N PHE A 164 0.79 -4.53 -15.77
CA PHE A 164 0.28 -5.63 -16.57
C PHE A 164 0.82 -5.48 -17.99
N MET A 165 1.42 -6.54 -18.50
CA MET A 165 1.89 -6.62 -19.87
C MET A 165 1.10 -7.71 -20.59
N PRO A 166 0.25 -7.35 -21.55
CA PRO A 166 -0.50 -8.34 -22.31
C PRO A 166 0.47 -9.20 -23.15
N GLY A 167 0.22 -10.50 -23.15
CA GLY A 167 0.83 -11.45 -24.06
C GLY A 167 0.11 -11.48 -25.40
N SER A 168 0.72 -12.16 -26.37
CA SER A 168 0.00 -12.58 -27.57
C SER A 168 -0.83 -13.81 -27.21
N MET A 169 -2.16 -13.72 -27.33
CA MET A 169 -3.03 -14.91 -27.33
C MET A 169 -2.67 -15.75 -28.55
N THR A 170 -1.84 -16.79 -28.38
CA THR A 170 -1.52 -17.76 -29.44
C THR A 170 -2.14 -19.10 -29.14
#